data_AF-A0A4Z0A1K4-F1
#
_entry.id   AF-A0A4Z0A1K4-F1
#
_cell.length_a   1.000
_cell.length_b   1.000
_cell.length_c   1.000
_cell.angle_alpha   90.00
_cell.angle_beta   90.00
_cell.angle_gamma   90.00
#
_symmetry.space_group_name_H-M   'P 1'
#
loop_
_entity.id
_entity.type
_entity.pdbx_description
1 polymer ?
#
loop_
_entity_poly.entity_id
_entity_poly.type
_entity_poly.pdbx_seq_one_letter_code
_entity_poly.pdbx_strand_id
1 'polypeptide(L)' 'MSYPQLFRDPWAKRDAWRRHPVFSKRVMFSNLFPGFGIAAVAFTAYVIVDNVYSGTKSQEENTPHPN' A
#
# COMPACT_ATOMS: atom_id res chain seq x y z
N MET A 1 7.12 0.12 28.48
CA MET A 1 6.48 0.38 29.79
C MET A 1 5.20 -0.44 29.86
N SER A 2 5.07 -1.33 30.85
CA SER A 2 3.85 -2.11 31.06
C SER A 2 3.00 -1.36 32.09
N TYR A 3 1.86 -0.82 31.67
CA TYR A 3 0.94 -0.16 32.62
C TYR A 3 0.36 -1.23 33.57
N PRO A 4 0.26 -0.97 34.88
CA PRO A 4 -0.40 -1.89 35.79
C PRO A 4 -1.86 -2.05 35.32
N GLN A 5 -2.25 -3.29 35.06
CA GLN A 5 -3.60 -3.64 34.60
C GLN A 5 -4.56 -3.44 35.78
N LEU A 6 -5.08 -2.22 35.94
CA LEU A 6 -5.95 -1.83 37.07
C LEU A 6 -7.28 -2.60 37.10
N PHE A 7 -7.65 -3.28 36.01
CA PHE A 7 -8.80 -4.16 35.95
C PHE A 7 -8.51 -5.35 35.03
N ARG A 8 -8.65 -6.57 35.56
CA ARG A 8 -8.59 -7.80 34.77
C ARG A 8 -10.01 -8.26 34.54
N ASP A 9 -10.45 -8.22 33.29
CA ASP A 9 -11.76 -8.71 32.90
C ASP A 9 -11.90 -10.21 33.27
N PRO A 10 -12.85 -10.59 34.16
CA PRO A 10 -13.03 -11.96 34.61
C PRO A 10 -13.51 -12.90 33.48
N TRP A 11 -14.06 -12.36 32.38
CA TRP A 11 -14.53 -13.12 31.23
C TRP A 11 -13.51 -13.22 30.10
N ALA A 12 -12.32 -12.60 30.24
CA ALA A 12 -11.31 -12.57 29.19
C ALA A 12 -10.91 -13.98 28.68
N LYS A 13 -10.88 -14.99 29.57
CA LYS A 13 -10.62 -16.39 29.18
C LYS A 13 -11.75 -16.99 28.33
N ARG A 14 -13.00 -16.61 28.61
CA ARG A 14 -14.18 -17.05 27.84
C ARG A 14 -14.34 -16.28 26.53
N ASP A 15 -13.94 -15.02 26.45
CA ASP A 15 -13.96 -14.23 25.21
C ASP A 15 -12.68 -14.39 24.36
N ALA A 16 -11.71 -15.18 24.83
CA ALA A 16 -10.46 -15.41 24.11
C ALA A 16 -10.67 -16.00 22.71
N TRP A 17 -11.69 -16.85 22.51
CA TRP A 17 -12.00 -17.43 21.20
C TRP A 17 -12.40 -16.38 20.15
N ARG A 18 -12.99 -15.25 20.59
CA ARG A 18 -13.36 -14.13 19.69
C ARG A 18 -12.15 -13.32 19.27
N ARG A 19 -11.10 -13.33 20.09
CA ARG A 19 -9.82 -12.65 19.84
C ARG A 19 -8.84 -13.59 19.12
N HIS A 20 -9.32 -14.29 18.11
CA HIS A 20 -8.47 -15.14 17.29
C HIS A 20 -7.63 -14.28 16.32
N PRO A 21 -6.33 -14.59 16.09
CA PRO A 21 -5.48 -13.82 15.17
C PRO A 21 -6.03 -13.74 13.74
N VAL A 22 -6.84 -14.71 13.31
CA VAL A 22 -7.56 -14.68 12.02
C VAL A 22 -8.53 -13.50 11.92
N PHE A 23 -9.12 -13.07 13.03
CA PHE A 23 -10.03 -11.91 13.10
C PHE A 23 -9.31 -10.61 13.47
N SER A 24 -7.98 -10.61 13.44
CA SER A 24 -7.21 -9.39 13.68
C SER A 24 -7.49 -8.36 12.59
N LYS A 25 -7.68 -7.10 13.01
CA LYS A 25 -7.87 -5.96 12.08
C LYS A 25 -6.79 -5.93 11.00
N ARG A 26 -5.55 -6.25 11.35
CA ARG A 26 -4.41 -6.25 10.42
C ARG A 26 -4.59 -7.24 9.27
N VAL A 27 -5.10 -8.44 9.56
CA VAL A 27 -5.32 -9.49 8.56
C VAL A 27 -6.51 -9.13 7.66
N MET A 28 -7.55 -8.53 8.23
CA MET A 28 -8.67 -7.99 7.44
C MET A 28 -8.20 -6.91 6.46
N PHE A 29 -7.33 -5.98 6.91
CA PHE A 29 -6.79 -4.93 6.04
C PHE A 29 -5.86 -5.48 4.94
N SER A 30 -5.02 -6.47 5.23
CA SER A 30 -4.16 -7.06 4.19
C SER A 30 -4.96 -7.82 3.12
N ASN A 31 -6.10 -8.38 3.50
CA ASN A 31 -6.94 -9.15 2.58
C ASN A 31 -7.95 -8.29 1.81
N LEU A 32 -8.11 -7.02 2.15
CA LEU A 32 -9.08 -6.13 1.51
C LEU A 32 -8.74 -5.86 0.04
N PHE A 33 -7.46 -5.81 -0.31
CA PHE A 33 -7.00 -5.54 -1.67
C PHE A 33 -6.05 -6.63 -2.17
N PRO A 34 -6.60 -7.79 -2.59
CA PRO A 34 -5.78 -8.85 -3.18
C PRO A 34 -5.07 -8.29 -4.42
N GLY A 35 -3.74 -8.35 -4.43
CA GLY A 35 -2.93 -7.89 -5.57
C GLY A 35 -2.62 -6.39 -5.62
N PHE A 36 -2.98 -5.59 -4.60
CA PHE A 36 -2.66 -4.15 -4.58
C PHE A 36 -1.17 -3.86 -4.78
N GLY A 37 -0.28 -4.67 -4.18
CA GLY A 37 1.16 -4.50 -4.34
C GLY A 37 1.62 -4.63 -5.79
N ILE A 38 1.08 -5.60 -6.54
CA ILE A 38 1.42 -5.82 -7.95
C ILE A 38 0.86 -4.68 -8.80
N ALA A 39 -0.40 -4.29 -8.55
CA ALA A 39 -1.03 -3.19 -9.26
C ALA A 39 -0.28 -1.86 -9.06
N ALA A 40 0.14 -1.56 -7.83
CA ALA A 40 0.93 -0.38 -7.52
C ALA A 40 2.26 -0.36 -8.29
N VAL A 41 2.99 -1.49 -8.29
CA VAL A 41 4.26 -1.61 -9.04
C VAL A 41 4.05 -1.43 -10.55
N ALA A 42 3.07 -2.11 -11.13
CA ALA A 42 2.75 -2.00 -12.55
C ALA A 42 2.35 -0.57 -12.94
N PHE A 43 1.53 0.08 -12.11
CA PHE A 43 1.12 1.46 -12.32
C PHE A 43 2.30 2.42 -12.24
N THR A 44 3.17 2.30 -11.23
CA THR A 44 4.37 3.14 -11.13
C THR A 44 5.30 2.95 -12.32
N ALA A 45 5.51 1.71 -12.78
CA ALA A 45 6.31 1.44 -13.98
C ALA A 45 5.71 2.12 -15.22
N TYR A 46 4.40 2.02 -15.41
CA TYR A 46 3.70 2.70 -16.51
C TYR A 46 3.88 4.23 -16.44
N VAL A 47 3.67 4.84 -15.28
CA VAL A 47 3.79 6.29 -15.09
C VAL A 47 5.21 6.78 -15.37
N ILE A 48 6.24 6.02 -14.97
CA ILE A 48 7.64 6.36 -15.28
C ILE A 48 7.87 6.30 -16.79
N VAL A 49 7.41 5.24 -17.46
CA VAL A 49 7.53 5.14 -18.92
C VAL A 49 6.84 6.31 -19.58
N ASP A 50 5.59 6.59 -19.21
CA ASP A 50 4.78 7.63 -19.84
C ASP A 50 5.39 9.03 -19.64
N ASN A 51 5.78 9.39 -18.40
CA ASN A 51 6.35 10.71 -18.12
C ASN A 51 7.77 10.88 -18.69
N VAL A 52 8.61 9.84 -18.64
CA VAL A 52 10.01 9.94 -19.11
C VAL A 52 10.08 9.83 -20.63
N TYR A 53 9.38 8.88 -21.26
CA TYR A 53 9.39 8.74 -22.72
C TYR A 53 8.62 9.86 -23.43
N SER A 54 7.53 10.38 -22.85
CA SER A 54 6.83 11.52 -23.46
C SER A 54 7.64 12.82 -23.35
N GLY A 55 8.36 13.03 -22.25
CA GLY A 55 9.27 14.17 -22.08
C GLY A 55 10.45 14.17 -23.06
N THR A 56 10.97 12.98 -23.42
CA THR A 56 12.05 12.88 -24.43
C THR A 56 11.57 13.13 -25.85
N LYS A 57 10.30 12.84 -26.19
CA LYS A 57 9.75 13.07 -27.55
C LYS A 57 9.54 14.54 -27.87
N SER A 58 9.32 15.41 -26.88
CA SER A 58 9.10 16.84 -27.08
C SER A 58 10.38 17.66 -27.34
N GLN A 59 11.57 17.04 -27.33
CA GLN A 59 12.85 17.75 -27.45
C GLN A 59 13.53 17.63 -28.84
N GLU A 60 12.97 16.88 -29.79
CA GLU A 60 13.52 16.78 -31.17
C GLU A 60 12.94 17.81 -32.15
N GLU A 61 11.93 18.60 -31.76
CA GLU A 61 11.32 19.66 -32.58
C GLU A 61 11.78 21.06 -32.14
N ASN A 62 13.09 21.26 -31.96
CA ASN A 62 13.67 22.62 -31.89
C ASN A 62 15.07 22.60 -32.50
N THR A 63 15.16 22.14 -33.74
CA THR A 63 16.33 22.40 -34.58
C THR A 63 16.10 23.73 -35.30
N PRO A 64 16.90 24.78 -35.04
CA PRO A 64 16.83 26.01 -35.83
C PRO A 64 17.21 25.66 -37.27
N HIS A 65 16.26 25.85 -38.20
CA HIS A 65 16.55 25.75 -39.63
C HIS A 65 17.62 26.80 -40.00
N PRO A 66 18.78 26.40 -40.54
CA PRO A 66 19.79 27.36 -41.00
C PRO A 66 19.28 28.11 -42.25
N ASN A 67 19.45 29.44 -42.24
CA ASN A 67 19.10 30.39 -43.32
C ASN A 67 19.79 30.07 -44.65
#